data_AF-A0A6L3EIS0-F1
#
_entry.id   AF-A0A6L3EIS0-F1
#
_cell.length_a   1.000
_cell.length_b   1.000
_cell.length_c   1.000
_cell.angle_alpha   90.00
_cell.angle_beta   90.00
_cell.angle_gamma   90.00
#
_symmetry.space_group_name_H-M   'P 1'
#
loop_
_entity.id
_entity.type
_entity.pdbx_description
1 polymer ?
#
loop_
_entity_poly.entity_id
_entity_poly.type
_entity_poly.pdbx_seq_one_letter_code
_entity_poly.pdbx_strand_id
1 'polypeptide(L)'
;MHPTERIVRQFHESRDMRDPDRDAEVIADDCNYEDVARGERLPGKQAYKADYHRWRETFPDGLCKVENVIVSQSGEWATVEFRNTGSHTGVLRSSFGDFASTDERAELSRSQARFE
;
A
#
# COMPACT_ATOMS: atom_id res chain seq x y z
N MET A 1 -14.97 10.62 12.29
CA MET A 1 -13.73 10.01 11.80
C MET A 1 -12.58 10.49 12.66
N HIS A 2 -11.84 9.58 13.27
CA HIS A 2 -10.64 9.93 14.06
C HIS A 2 -9.53 10.49 13.14
N PRO A 3 -8.65 11.41 13.57
CA PRO A 3 -7.54 11.90 12.75
C PRO A 3 -6.68 10.78 12.13
N THR A 4 -6.41 9.73 12.91
CA THR A 4 -5.67 8.54 12.48
C THR A 4 -6.40 7.75 11.40
N GLU A 5 -7.71 7.58 11.52
CA GLU A 5 -8.53 6.96 10.49
C GLU A 5 -8.45 7.76 9.18
N ARG A 6 -8.52 9.09 9.27
CA ARG A 6 -8.40 9.98 8.09
C ARG A 6 -7.06 9.78 7.37
N ILE A 7 -5.97 9.71 8.13
CA ILE A 7 -4.62 9.48 7.59
C ILE A 7 -4.52 8.11 6.90
N VAL A 8 -5.00 7.06 7.56
CA VAL A 8 -4.96 5.69 7.01
C VAL A 8 -5.81 5.58 5.74
N ARG A 9 -7.00 6.17 5.73
CA ARG A 9 -7.86 6.21 4.55
C ARG A 9 -7.22 6.98 3.41
N GLN A 10 -6.70 8.18 3.67
CA GLN A 10 -5.99 8.96 2.64
C GLN A 10 -4.84 8.15 2.03
N PHE A 11 -4.03 7.46 2.84
CA PHE A 11 -2.92 6.66 2.34
C PHE A 11 -3.36 5.53 1.39
N HIS A 12 -4.43 4.79 1.71
CA HIS A 12 -4.88 3.65 0.90
C HIS A 12 -5.75 4.09 -0.29
N GLU A 13 -6.68 5.00 -0.07
CA GLU A 13 -7.66 5.45 -1.09
C GLU A 13 -6.98 6.30 -2.19
N SER A 14 -5.87 6.96 -1.91
CA SER A 14 -5.10 7.70 -2.92
C SER A 14 -4.50 6.79 -4.01
N ARG A 15 -4.28 5.50 -3.70
CA ARG A 15 -3.82 4.51 -4.69
C ARG A 15 -4.86 4.29 -5.80
N ASP A 16 -6.15 4.33 -5.46
CA ASP A 16 -7.25 4.24 -6.42
C ASP A 16 -7.39 5.52 -7.25
N MET A 17 -7.10 6.67 -6.64
CA MET A 17 -7.12 7.97 -7.33
C MET A 17 -5.94 8.15 -8.30
N ARG A 18 -4.97 7.23 -8.29
CA ARG A 18 -3.72 7.32 -9.06
C ARG A 18 -2.93 8.59 -8.75
N ASP A 19 -2.92 8.97 -7.47
CA ASP A 19 -2.28 10.19 -6.98
C ASP A 19 -1.19 9.85 -5.94
N PRO A 20 0.03 9.51 -6.40
CA PRO A 20 1.16 9.17 -5.53
C PRO A 20 1.80 10.39 -4.84
N ASP A 21 1.27 11.60 -5.05
CA ASP A 21 1.70 12.76 -4.27
C ASP A 21 0.82 12.88 -3.02
N ARG A 22 -0.49 12.68 -3.17
CA ARG A 22 -1.46 12.69 -2.08
C ARG A 22 -1.25 11.58 -1.05
N ASP A 23 -0.78 10.40 -1.45
CA ASP A 23 -0.43 9.34 -0.49
C ASP A 23 0.85 9.67 0.30
N ALA A 24 1.85 10.26 -0.34
CA ALA A 24 3.13 10.59 0.25
C ALA A 24 3.06 11.78 1.21
N GLU A 25 2.06 12.66 1.07
CA GLU A 25 1.81 13.77 1.99
C GLU A 25 1.59 13.32 3.45
N VAL A 26 1.02 12.13 3.67
CA VAL A 26 0.70 11.62 5.02
C VAL A 26 1.75 10.67 5.60
N ILE A 27 2.82 10.42 4.84
CA ILE A 27 3.98 9.64 5.27
C ILE A 27 4.94 10.59 6.00
N ALA A 28 5.43 10.20 7.17
CA ALA A 28 6.46 10.98 7.86
C ALA A 28 7.82 10.82 7.17
N ASP A 29 8.70 11.81 7.24
CA ASP A 29 10.01 11.73 6.55
C ASP A 29 10.91 10.61 7.11
N ASP A 30 10.74 10.27 8.38
CA ASP A 30 11.39 9.18 9.11
C ASP A 30 10.58 7.87 9.10
N CYS A 31 9.46 7.81 8.37
CA CYS A 31 8.64 6.61 8.30
C CYS A 31 9.43 5.43 7.70
N ASN A 32 9.41 4.31 8.40
CA ASN A 32 9.98 3.06 7.91
C ASN A 32 8.84 2.08 7.60
N TYR A 33 8.45 2.00 6.33
CA TYR A 33 7.41 1.06 5.90
C TYR A 33 8.01 -0.32 5.71
N GLU A 34 7.44 -1.34 6.36
CA GLU A 34 7.86 -2.74 6.20
C GLU A 34 6.81 -3.51 5.39
N ASP A 35 7.19 -4.01 4.21
CA ASP A 35 6.40 -5.01 3.51
C ASP A 35 6.83 -6.40 3.98
N VAL A 36 6.15 -6.91 5.00
CA VAL A 36 6.43 -8.23 5.60
C VAL A 36 6.32 -9.35 4.57
N ALA A 37 5.37 -9.26 3.62
CA ALA A 37 5.15 -10.30 2.62
C ALA A 37 6.26 -10.34 1.56
N ARG A 38 6.95 -9.22 1.32
CA ARG A 38 8.13 -9.13 0.45
C ARG A 38 9.45 -9.11 1.21
N GLY A 39 9.45 -9.10 2.55
CA GLY A 39 10.67 -8.93 3.34
C GLY A 39 11.42 -7.62 3.04
N GLU A 40 10.70 -6.57 2.62
CA GLU A 40 11.28 -5.31 2.16
C GLU A 40 11.04 -4.17 3.15
N ARG A 41 12.01 -3.26 3.25
CA ARG A 41 11.88 -1.99 3.96
C ARG A 41 11.91 -0.84 2.95
N LEU A 42 10.95 0.07 3.07
CA LEU A 42 10.81 1.24 2.22
C LEU A 42 10.98 2.50 3.10
N PRO A 43 12.21 3.01 3.24
CA PRO A 43 12.49 4.16 4.09
C PRO A 43 12.04 5.46 3.42
N GLY A 44 11.11 6.15 4.08
CA GLY A 44 10.63 7.47 3.70
C GLY A 44 9.76 7.51 2.44
N LYS A 45 9.32 8.73 2.12
CA LYS A 45 8.36 9.02 1.04
C LYS A 45 8.81 8.53 -0.34
N GLN A 46 10.09 8.69 -0.68
CA GLN A 46 10.60 8.36 -2.02
C GLN A 46 10.62 6.86 -2.28
N ALA A 47 11.03 6.05 -1.29
CA ALA A 47 10.99 4.59 -1.42
C ALA A 47 9.56 4.09 -1.58
N TYR A 48 8.61 4.70 -0.86
CA TYR A 48 7.19 4.38 -1.00
C TYR A 48 6.62 4.76 -2.38
N LYS A 49 6.93 5.95 -2.91
CA LYS A 49 6.53 6.34 -4.28
C LYS A 49 7.09 5.39 -5.33
N ALA A 50 8.34 4.97 -5.18
CA ALA A 50 8.94 3.98 -6.06
C ALA A 50 8.19 2.63 -6.00
N ASP A 51 7.77 2.19 -4.81
CA ASP A 51 6.93 1.00 -4.67
C ASP A 51 5.56 1.15 -5.33
N TYR A 52 4.91 2.31 -5.21
CA TYR A 52 3.67 2.61 -5.92
C TYR A 52 3.84 2.42 -7.43
N HIS A 53 4.88 3.01 -8.03
CA HIS A 53 5.14 2.88 -9.47
C HIS A 53 5.43 1.43 -9.88
N ARG A 54 6.26 0.72 -9.11
CA ARG A 54 6.53 -0.71 -9.30
C ARG A 54 5.25 -1.55 -9.28
N TRP A 55 4.33 -1.25 -8.36
CA TRP A 55 3.04 -1.91 -8.30
C TRP A 55 2.18 -1.61 -9.54
N ARG A 56 2.16 -0.37 -10.03
CA ARG A 56 1.39 -0.01 -11.25
C ARG A 56 1.96 -0.59 -12.54
N GLU A 57 3.27 -0.74 -12.64
CA GLU A 57 3.89 -1.44 -13.77
C GLU A 57 3.44 -2.90 -13.82
N THR A 58 3.29 -3.53 -12.66
CA THR A 58 2.88 -4.93 -12.53
C THR A 58 1.36 -5.11 -12.74
N PHE A 59 0.56 -4.22 -12.14
CA PHE A 59 -0.92 -4.23 -12.12
C PHE A 59 -1.49 -2.88 -12.58
N PRO A 60 -1.51 -2.58 -13.88
CA PRO A 60 -1.88 -1.25 -14.40
C PRO A 60 -3.35 -0.89 -14.17
N ASP A 61 -4.24 -1.88 -14.10
CA ASP A 61 -5.65 -1.77 -13.75
C ASP A 61 -5.92 -1.95 -12.25
N GLY A 62 -4.85 -2.03 -11.43
CA GLY A 62 -4.96 -2.33 -10.02
C GLY A 62 -5.91 -1.38 -9.26
N LEU A 63 -6.65 -1.91 -8.30
CA LEU A 63 -7.52 -1.19 -7.38
C LEU A 63 -7.21 -1.61 -5.94
N CYS A 64 -7.45 -0.73 -4.97
CA CYS A 64 -7.20 -0.86 -3.55
C CYS A 64 -8.42 -0.33 -2.77
N LYS A 65 -9.33 -1.23 -2.41
CA LYS A 65 -10.54 -0.90 -1.65
C LYS A 65 -10.30 -1.11 -0.16
N VAL A 66 -10.48 -0.05 0.64
CA VAL A 66 -10.51 -0.16 2.10
C VAL A 66 -11.82 -0.79 2.54
N GLU A 67 -11.75 -1.91 3.27
CA GLU A 67 -12.92 -2.63 3.79
C GLU A 67 -13.20 -2.24 5.24
N ASN A 68 -12.16 -2.06 6.06
CA ASN A 68 -12.30 -1.70 7.47
C ASN A 68 -11.11 -0.89 7.97
N VAL A 69 -11.35 0.01 8.92
CA VAL A 69 -10.29 0.72 9.67
C VAL A 69 -10.65 0.67 11.15
N ILE A 70 -9.76 0.07 11.94
CA ILE A 70 -9.89 -0.05 13.39
C ILE A 70 -8.81 0.83 14.01
N VAL A 71 -9.23 1.91 14.66
CA VAL A 71 -8.33 2.80 15.41
C VAL A 71 -8.17 2.26 16.82
N SER A 72 -6.93 2.26 17.32
CA SER A 72 -6.62 1.92 18.70
C SER A 72 -7.34 2.82 19.71
N GLN A 73 -7.46 2.36 20.96
CA GLN A 73 -8.06 3.18 22.02
C GLN A 73 -7.27 4.46 22.32
N SER A 74 -5.93 4.43 22.20
CA SER A 74 -5.10 5.62 22.37
C SER A 74 -5.17 6.56 21.17
N GLY A 75 -5.63 6.06 20.01
CA GLY A 75 -5.67 6.81 18.77
C GLY A 75 -4.33 6.87 18.04
N GLU A 76 -3.25 6.33 18.58
CA GLU A 76 -1.89 6.48 18.01
C GLU A 76 -1.66 5.58 16.80
N TRP A 77 -2.20 4.37 16.83
CA TRP A 77 -2.12 3.42 15.73
C TRP A 77 -3.49 2.97 15.25
N ALA A 78 -3.52 2.39 14.05
CA ALA A 78 -4.71 1.81 13.46
C ALA A 78 -4.34 0.61 12.59
N THR A 79 -5.28 -0.32 12.51
CA THR A 79 -5.24 -1.46 11.59
C THR A 79 -6.23 -1.21 10.46
N VAL A 80 -5.79 -1.40 9.22
CA VAL A 80 -6.65 -1.35 8.04
C VAL A 80 -6.75 -2.72 7.39
N GLU A 81 -7.95 -3.07 7.00
CA GLU A 81 -8.22 -4.19 6.09
C GLU A 81 -8.56 -3.61 4.73
N PHE A 82 -7.86 -4.07 3.70
CA PHE A 82 -8.08 -3.61 2.35
C PHE A 82 -7.89 -4.76 1.35
N ARG A 83 -8.56 -4.62 0.22
CA ARG A 83 -8.51 -5.57 -0.88
C ARG A 83 -7.86 -4.91 -2.08
N ASN A 84 -6.80 -5.54 -2.57
CA ASN A 84 -6.22 -5.21 -3.86
C ASN A 84 -6.73 -6.17 -4.92
N THR A 85 -7.08 -5.63 -6.08
CA THR A 85 -7.35 -6.41 -7.28
C THR A 85 -6.53 -5.87 -8.42
N GLY A 86 -6.19 -6.69 -9.41
CA GLY A 86 -5.48 -6.24 -10.59
C GLY A 86 -5.10 -7.39 -11.51
N SER A 87 -4.85 -7.08 -12.77
CA SER A 87 -4.37 -8.02 -13.78
C SER A 87 -2.85 -8.03 -13.78
N HIS A 88 -2.23 -9.20 -13.63
CA HIS A 88 -0.78 -9.35 -13.58
C HIS A 88 -0.18 -9.36 -14.99
N THR A 89 -0.04 -8.18 -15.59
CA THR A 89 0.41 -8.00 -16.98
C THR A 89 1.87 -7.54 -17.08
N GLY A 90 2.46 -7.06 -15.98
CA GLY A 90 3.87 -6.69 -15.90
C GLY A 90 4.70 -7.69 -15.09
N VAL A 91 6.01 -7.45 -15.01
CA VAL A 91 6.91 -8.26 -14.16
C VAL A 91 6.78 -7.80 -12.71
N LEU A 92 6.37 -8.69 -11.82
CA LEU A 92 6.37 -8.46 -10.39
C LEU A 92 7.81 -8.59 -9.86
N ARG A 93 8.39 -7.48 -9.42
CA ARG A 93 9.74 -7.44 -8.83
C ARG A 93 9.67 -7.43 -7.31
N SER A 94 10.40 -8.33 -6.66
CA SER A 94 10.51 -8.39 -5.20
C SER A 94 11.88 -8.87 -4.74
N SER A 95 12.16 -8.77 -3.45
CA SER A 95 13.37 -9.34 -2.83
C SER A 95 13.55 -10.85 -3.05
N PHE A 96 12.46 -11.58 -3.32
CA PHE A 96 12.48 -13.02 -3.61
C PHE A 96 12.77 -13.35 -5.08
N GLY A 97 12.90 -12.33 -5.93
CA GLY A 97 13.13 -12.44 -7.37
C GLY A 97 12.05 -11.78 -8.21
N ASP A 98 12.22 -11.93 -9.53
CA ASP A 98 11.33 -11.42 -10.56
C ASP A 98 10.35 -12.52 -11.00
N PHE A 99 9.07 -12.20 -11.00
CA PHE A 99 8.01 -13.08 -11.46
C PHE A 99 7.42 -12.52 -12.75
N ALA A 100 7.46 -13.31 -13.83
CA ALA A 100 6.89 -12.92 -15.11
C ALA A 100 5.36 -12.76 -15.02
N SER A 101 4.79 -11.97 -15.94
CA SER A 101 3.35 -11.79 -16.05
C SER A 101 2.65 -13.14 -16.20
N THR A 102 1.53 -13.31 -15.49
CA THR A 102 0.70 -14.51 -15.63
C THR A 102 -0.50 -14.27 -16.54
N ASP A 103 -0.77 -13.01 -16.92
CA ASP A 103 -1.97 -12.58 -17.65
C ASP A 103 -3.30 -12.96 -16.96
N GLU A 104 -3.22 -13.30 -15.67
CA GLU A 104 -4.37 -13.64 -14.83
C GLU A 104 -4.76 -12.47 -13.93
N ARG A 105 -6.03 -12.48 -13.51
CA ARG A 105 -6.54 -11.56 -12.52
C ARG A 105 -6.18 -12.06 -11.12
N ALA A 106 -5.51 -11.23 -10.34
CA ALA A 106 -5.20 -11.47 -8.95
C ALA A 106 -6.15 -10.70 -8.02
N GLU A 107 -6.53 -11.33 -6.91
CA GLU A 107 -7.18 -10.70 -5.76
C GLU A 107 -6.37 -10.99 -4.50
N LEU A 108 -6.01 -9.94 -3.77
CA LEU A 108 -5.18 -10.00 -2.58
C LEU A 108 -5.84 -9.20 -1.46
N SER A 109 -6.33 -9.90 -0.44
CA SER A 109 -6.75 -9.28 0.81
C SER A 109 -5.54 -9.10 1.72
N ARG A 110 -5.32 -7.87 2.22
CA ARG A 110 -4.22 -7.53 3.12
C ARG A 110 -4.73 -6.80 4.34
N SER A 111 -4.03 -7.00 5.45
CA SER A 111 -4.15 -6.16 6.64
C SER A 111 -2.84 -5.43 6.84
N GLN A 112 -2.90 -4.11 7.04
CA GLN A 112 -1.73 -3.31 7.35
C GLN A 112 -1.97 -2.60 8.69
N ALA A 113 -1.00 -2.72 9.59
CA ALA A 113 -0.97 -1.95 10.83
C ALA A 113 0.15 -0.92 10.72
N ARG A 114 -0.14 0.33 11.08
CA ARG A 114 0.89 1.35 11.25
C ARG A 114 1.47 1.20 12.65
N PHE A 115 2.77 0.97 12.74
CA PHE A 115 3.53 1.08 13.99
C PHE A 115 4.35 2.37 13.94
N GLU A 116 4.57 2.94 15.12
CA GLU A 116 5.18 4.27 15.35
C GLU A 116 6.46 4.53 14.55
#